data_AF-A0A9W7ARL1-F1
#
_entry.id   AF-A0A9W7ARL1-F1
#
_cell.length_a   1.000
_cell.length_b   1.000
_cell.length_c   1.000
_cell.angle_alpha   90.00
_cell.angle_beta   90.00
_cell.angle_gamma   90.00
#
_symmetry.space_group_name_H-M   'P 1'
#
loop_
_entity.id
_entity.type
_entity.pdbx_description
1 polymer ?
#
loop_
_entity_poly.entity_id
_entity_poly.type
_entity_poly.pdbx_seq_one_letter_code
_entity_poly.pdbx_strand_id
1 'polypeptide(L)'
;MKEVTKVVFLLNITKVGYAACYYASILVVVDIPEGITIIGSHSFEFCKSLKDIKFPKSLTKIGSYSFFECSSLEEVDLLHTNVLQLGDFAFRDCTSLREMKVPDSLQTFGFDVFYNGFKLVPSTIYANDPNAVVAYLQSIQ
;
A
#
# COMPACT_ATOMS: atom_id res chain seq x y z
N MET A 1 -3.29 21.85 -20.02
CA MET A 1 -4.13 21.06 -19.07
C MET A 1 -3.52 21.23 -17.70
N LYS A 2 -4.28 21.60 -16.67
CA LYS A 2 -3.72 21.81 -15.32
C LYS A 2 -3.20 20.47 -14.79
N GLU A 3 -1.89 20.41 -14.56
CA GLU A 3 -1.20 19.26 -14.01
C GLU A 3 -1.63 19.08 -12.55
N VAL A 4 -2.32 17.99 -12.24
CA VAL A 4 -2.67 17.64 -10.86
C VAL A 4 -1.56 16.73 -10.34
N THR A 5 -0.51 17.34 -9.79
CA THR A 5 0.62 16.65 -9.14
C THR A 5 0.33 16.25 -7.70
N LYS A 6 -0.81 16.68 -7.16
CA LYS A 6 -1.27 16.39 -5.79
C LYS A 6 -2.79 16.21 -5.78
N VAL A 7 -3.26 15.10 -5.22
CA VAL A 7 -4.69 14.91 -4.93
C VAL A 7 -5.04 15.71 -3.69
N VAL A 8 -6.02 16.61 -3.78
CA VAL A 8 -6.57 17.35 -2.64
C VAL A 8 -7.93 16.74 -2.32
N PHE A 9 -8.01 16.03 -1.20
CA PHE A 9 -9.23 15.43 -0.71
C PHE A 9 -10.08 16.48 0.02
N LEU A 10 -11.40 16.50 -0.25
CA LEU A 10 -12.34 17.42 0.41
C LEU A 10 -12.56 17.00 1.87
N LEU A 11 -12.78 17.98 2.77
CA LEU A 11 -13.08 17.71 4.18
C LEU A 11 -14.36 16.85 4.30
N ASN A 12 -14.33 15.86 5.21
CA ASN A 12 -15.38 14.89 5.58
C ASN A 12 -15.43 13.54 4.83
N ILE A 13 -14.48 13.20 3.98
CA ILE A 13 -14.41 11.83 3.44
C ILE A 13 -13.74 10.88 4.45
N THR A 14 -14.33 9.70 4.67
CA THR A 14 -13.79 8.65 5.57
C THR A 14 -13.12 7.50 4.81
N LYS A 15 -13.20 7.53 3.47
CA LYS A 15 -12.67 6.50 2.58
C LYS A 15 -12.10 7.13 1.30
N VAL A 16 -11.01 6.58 0.80
CA VAL A 16 -10.65 6.72 -0.62
C VAL A 16 -11.47 5.69 -1.38
N GLY A 17 -12.28 6.16 -2.33
CA GLY A 17 -13.23 5.33 -3.07
C GLY A 17 -12.56 4.30 -3.98
N TYR A 18 -13.32 3.28 -4.41
CA TYR A 18 -12.90 2.34 -5.43
C TYR A 18 -12.37 3.08 -6.66
N ALA A 19 -11.19 2.68 -7.15
CA ALA A 19 -10.57 3.23 -8.36
C ALA A 19 -10.36 4.77 -8.36
N ALA A 20 -10.24 5.40 -7.18
CA ALA A 20 -10.19 6.87 -7.05
C ALA A 20 -9.11 7.57 -7.90
N CYS A 21 -7.98 6.90 -8.15
CA CYS A 21 -6.86 7.36 -8.96
C CYS A 21 -6.37 6.27 -9.94
N TYR A 22 -7.27 5.42 -10.43
CA TYR A 22 -6.97 4.35 -11.38
C TYR A 22 -6.19 4.87 -12.60
N TYR A 23 -5.04 4.27 -12.90
CA TYR A 23 -4.16 4.64 -14.03
C TYR A 23 -3.62 6.09 -14.01
N ALA A 24 -3.57 6.74 -12.84
CA ALA A 24 -3.00 8.09 -12.74
C ALA A 24 -1.46 8.07 -12.93
N SER A 25 -1.02 7.96 -14.19
CA SER A 25 0.37 7.78 -14.61
C SER A 25 1.26 9.02 -14.40
N ILE A 26 0.68 10.16 -14.02
CA ILE A 26 1.41 11.38 -13.65
C ILE A 26 1.45 11.63 -12.15
N LEU A 27 0.74 10.82 -11.35
CA LEU A 27 0.66 11.01 -9.90
C LEU A 27 1.97 10.56 -9.27
N VAL A 28 2.67 11.48 -8.60
CA VAL A 28 3.99 11.21 -8.00
C VAL A 28 3.92 11.09 -6.48
N VAL A 29 3.08 11.89 -5.83
CA VAL A 29 2.95 11.94 -4.37
C VAL A 29 1.48 11.93 -3.98
N VAL A 30 1.16 11.12 -2.97
CA VAL A 30 -0.18 11.06 -2.38
C VAL A 30 -0.11 11.38 -0.88
N ASP A 31 -0.94 12.31 -0.45
CA ASP A 31 -1.09 12.67 0.95
C ASP A 31 -2.52 12.33 1.37
N ILE A 32 -2.70 11.19 2.05
CA ILE A 32 -4.01 10.71 2.49
C ILE A 32 -4.36 11.45 3.79
N PRO A 33 -5.47 12.20 3.84
CA PRO A 33 -5.78 13.05 4.98
C PRO A 33 -6.19 12.24 6.22
N GLU A 34 -5.95 12.83 7.40
CA GLU A 34 -6.48 12.32 8.66
C GLU A 34 -8.00 12.16 8.62
N GLY A 35 -8.49 11.10 9.28
CA GLY A 35 -9.91 10.71 9.25
C GLY A 35 -10.25 9.68 8.17
N ILE A 36 -9.38 9.44 7.19
CA ILE A 36 -9.51 8.30 6.29
C ILE A 36 -9.23 7.02 7.07
N THR A 37 -10.19 6.10 7.01
CA THR A 37 -10.10 4.78 7.67
C THR A 37 -9.86 3.66 6.68
N ILE A 38 -10.25 3.85 5.40
CA ILE A 38 -10.16 2.80 4.38
C ILE A 38 -9.62 3.37 3.08
N ILE A 39 -8.61 2.70 2.53
CA ILE A 39 -8.25 2.80 1.11
C ILE A 39 -8.98 1.68 0.37
N GLY A 40 -9.88 2.04 -0.53
CA GLY A 40 -10.70 1.09 -1.27
C GLY A 40 -9.89 0.26 -2.26
N SER A 41 -10.43 -0.88 -2.68
CA SER A 41 -9.79 -1.71 -3.69
C SER A 41 -9.53 -0.92 -4.98
N HIS A 42 -8.42 -1.22 -5.66
CA HIS A 42 -7.98 -0.59 -6.91
C HIS A 42 -7.72 0.93 -6.83
N SER A 43 -7.69 1.55 -5.64
CA SER A 43 -7.67 3.02 -5.49
C SER A 43 -6.53 3.72 -6.23
N PHE A 44 -5.33 3.12 -6.26
CA PHE A 44 -4.13 3.64 -6.91
C PHE A 44 -3.53 2.62 -7.88
N GLU A 45 -4.35 1.70 -8.39
CA GLU A 45 -3.88 0.69 -9.34
C GLU A 45 -3.25 1.33 -10.59
N PHE A 46 -2.12 0.80 -11.03
CA PHE A 46 -1.32 1.28 -12.16
C PHE A 46 -0.86 2.75 -12.04
N CYS A 47 -0.76 3.31 -10.83
CA CYS A 47 -0.09 4.60 -10.61
C CYS A 47 1.43 4.45 -10.74
N LYS A 48 1.92 4.18 -11.96
CA LYS A 48 3.31 3.79 -12.24
C LYS A 48 4.35 4.85 -11.89
N SER A 49 3.94 6.11 -11.75
CA SER A 49 4.81 7.22 -11.33
C SER A 49 4.74 7.55 -9.84
N LEU A 50 3.86 6.89 -9.08
CA LEU A 50 3.70 7.14 -7.65
C LEU A 50 4.96 6.69 -6.92
N LYS A 51 5.62 7.62 -6.25
CA LYS A 51 6.88 7.38 -5.51
C LYS A 51 6.70 7.41 -4.01
N ASP A 52 5.84 8.30 -3.54
CA ASP A 52 5.65 8.58 -2.11
C ASP A 52 4.17 8.62 -1.75
N ILE A 53 3.83 8.01 -0.62
CA ILE A 53 2.50 8.03 -0.05
C ILE A 53 2.56 8.19 1.47
N LYS A 54 1.79 9.14 1.97
CA LYS A 54 1.58 9.36 3.41
C LYS A 54 0.23 8.79 3.82
N PHE A 55 0.26 7.95 4.84
CA PHE A 55 -0.93 7.33 5.41
C PHE A 55 -1.31 7.99 6.74
N PRO A 56 -2.60 8.21 7.01
CA PRO A 56 -3.05 8.79 8.27
C PRO A 56 -3.05 7.75 9.38
N LYS A 57 -2.95 8.21 10.62
CA LYS A 57 -3.03 7.32 11.79
C LYS A 57 -4.37 6.57 11.85
N SER A 58 -5.44 7.19 11.38
CA SER A 58 -6.79 6.59 11.37
C SER A 58 -6.99 5.42 10.40
N LEU A 59 -6.03 5.15 9.51
CA LEU A 59 -6.17 4.10 8.50
C LEU A 59 -6.24 2.71 9.16
N THR A 60 -7.28 1.94 8.84
CA THR A 60 -7.51 0.59 9.36
C THR A 60 -7.47 -0.50 8.29
N LYS A 61 -7.66 -0.15 7.01
CA LYS A 61 -7.70 -1.14 5.92
C LYS A 61 -7.19 -0.61 4.60
N ILE A 62 -6.43 -1.45 3.89
CA ILE A 62 -6.04 -1.28 2.49
C ILE A 62 -6.71 -2.40 1.67
N GLY A 63 -7.51 -2.04 0.67
CA GLY A 63 -8.26 -3.00 -0.15
C GLY A 63 -7.39 -3.78 -1.14
N SER A 64 -8.00 -4.77 -1.79
CA SER A 64 -7.32 -5.58 -2.81
C SER A 64 -6.88 -4.72 -4.00
N TYR A 65 -5.73 -5.03 -4.59
CA TYR A 65 -5.15 -4.30 -5.72
C TYR A 65 -4.94 -2.78 -5.51
N SER A 66 -5.01 -2.28 -4.27
CA SER A 66 -5.01 -0.83 -4.02
C SER A 66 -3.80 -0.09 -4.59
N PHE A 67 -2.63 -0.74 -4.64
CA PHE A 67 -1.38 -0.23 -5.20
C PHE A 67 -0.78 -1.22 -6.21
N PHE A 68 -1.60 -2.08 -6.82
CA PHE A 68 -1.11 -3.04 -7.80
C PHE A 68 -0.44 -2.31 -8.98
N GLU A 69 0.75 -2.77 -9.38
CA GLU A 69 1.60 -2.16 -10.41
C GLU A 69 1.98 -0.68 -10.17
N CYS A 70 2.07 -0.22 -8.91
CA CYS A 70 2.73 1.04 -8.56
C CYS A 70 4.25 0.91 -8.66
N SER A 71 4.79 0.73 -9.86
CA SER A 71 6.17 0.29 -10.10
C SER A 71 7.25 1.30 -9.70
N SER A 72 6.92 2.57 -9.45
CA SER A 72 7.87 3.57 -8.92
C SER A 72 7.78 3.76 -7.41
N LEU A 73 6.89 3.05 -6.71
CA LEU A 73 6.71 3.19 -5.27
C LEU A 73 7.92 2.58 -4.56
N GLU A 74 8.63 3.39 -3.79
CA GLU A 74 9.93 3.01 -3.24
C GLU A 74 9.84 2.55 -1.78
N GLU A 75 9.01 3.21 -0.99
CA GLU A 75 8.87 2.95 0.44
C GLU A 75 7.39 3.02 0.84
N VAL A 76 7.00 2.16 1.78
CA VAL A 76 5.67 2.16 2.39
C VAL A 76 5.82 2.16 3.90
N ASP A 77 5.44 3.25 4.55
CA ASP A 77 5.48 3.37 6.01
C ASP A 77 4.06 3.33 6.60
N LEU A 78 3.70 2.18 7.17
CA LEU A 78 2.45 1.99 7.91
C LEU A 78 2.66 1.94 9.42
N LEU A 79 3.87 2.20 9.93
CA LEU A 79 4.25 1.98 11.33
C LEU A 79 3.34 2.71 12.32
N HIS A 80 2.87 3.91 11.94
CA HIS A 80 2.04 4.77 12.78
C HIS A 80 0.55 4.71 12.44
N THR A 81 0.13 3.73 11.64
CA THR A 81 -1.28 3.51 11.29
C THR A 81 -1.95 2.51 12.24
N ASN A 82 -3.27 2.35 12.12
CA ASN A 82 -4.03 1.30 12.81
C ASN A 82 -4.45 0.18 11.83
N VAL A 83 -3.65 -0.06 10.77
CA VAL A 83 -4.02 -1.04 9.74
C VAL A 83 -4.15 -2.42 10.36
N LEU A 84 -5.30 -3.05 10.14
CA LEU A 84 -5.64 -4.40 10.59
C LEU A 84 -5.59 -5.41 9.43
N GLN A 85 -5.85 -4.94 8.21
CA GLN A 85 -6.00 -5.78 7.02
C GLN A 85 -5.37 -5.18 5.77
N LEU A 86 -4.61 -6.00 5.06
CA LEU A 86 -4.19 -5.79 3.66
C LEU A 86 -4.97 -6.75 2.75
N GLY A 87 -5.63 -6.23 1.70
CA GLY A 87 -6.36 -7.06 0.73
C GLY A 87 -5.43 -7.76 -0.27
N ASP A 88 -5.96 -8.74 -0.99
CA ASP A 88 -5.21 -9.51 -1.99
C ASP A 88 -4.50 -8.61 -3.00
N PHE A 89 -3.26 -8.95 -3.32
CA PHE A 89 -2.45 -8.25 -4.33
C PHE A 89 -2.25 -6.74 -4.06
N ALA A 90 -2.48 -6.25 -2.84
CA ALA A 90 -2.52 -4.81 -2.57
C ALA A 90 -1.24 -4.06 -2.97
N PHE A 91 -0.06 -4.69 -2.93
CA PHE A 91 1.23 -4.12 -3.34
C PHE A 91 1.96 -5.02 -4.35
N ARG A 92 1.23 -5.87 -5.06
CA ARG A 92 1.82 -6.75 -6.07
C ARG A 92 2.37 -5.93 -7.23
N ASP A 93 3.50 -6.37 -7.77
CA ASP A 93 4.21 -5.76 -8.89
C ASP A 93 4.66 -4.29 -8.61
N CYS A 94 4.77 -3.90 -7.33
CA CYS A 94 5.44 -2.66 -6.90
C CYS A 94 6.97 -2.79 -6.98
N THR A 95 7.52 -3.00 -8.17
CA THR A 95 8.90 -3.51 -8.39
C THR A 95 10.05 -2.65 -7.84
N SER A 96 9.81 -1.36 -7.52
CA SER A 96 10.81 -0.48 -6.89
C SER A 96 10.74 -0.46 -5.36
N LEU A 97 9.77 -1.17 -4.75
CA LEU A 97 9.53 -1.14 -3.32
C LEU A 97 10.69 -1.83 -2.60
N ARG A 98 11.48 -1.07 -1.85
CA ARG A 98 12.68 -1.54 -1.12
C ARG A 98 12.48 -1.70 0.38
N GLU A 99 11.46 -1.07 0.95
CA GLU A 99 11.16 -1.14 2.37
C GLU A 99 9.66 -1.00 2.58
N MET A 100 9.12 -1.84 3.45
CA MET A 100 7.75 -1.69 3.96
C MET A 100 7.74 -1.89 5.47
N LYS A 101 7.31 -0.86 6.19
CA LYS A 101 7.09 -0.90 7.65
C LYS A 101 5.61 -1.16 7.91
N VAL A 102 5.30 -2.13 8.74
CA VAL A 102 3.92 -2.50 9.11
C VAL A 102 3.65 -2.15 10.58
N PRO A 103 2.41 -1.82 10.96
CA PRO A 103 2.06 -1.56 12.35
C PRO A 103 1.91 -2.87 13.12
N ASP A 104 2.13 -2.82 14.44
CA ASP A 104 1.88 -3.94 15.36
C ASP A 104 0.41 -4.39 15.37
N SER A 105 -0.50 -3.54 14.89
CA SER A 105 -1.92 -3.83 14.79
C SER A 105 -2.30 -4.74 13.62
N LEU A 106 -1.38 -5.03 12.69
CA LEU A 106 -1.70 -5.81 11.50
C LEU A 106 -2.07 -7.25 11.87
N GLN A 107 -3.28 -7.67 11.51
CA GLN A 107 -3.81 -9.00 11.85
C GLN A 107 -3.84 -9.96 10.67
N THR A 108 -4.13 -9.45 9.46
CA THR A 108 -4.33 -10.29 8.28
C THR A 108 -3.79 -9.62 7.02
N PHE A 109 -3.30 -10.42 6.09
CA PHE A 109 -2.99 -10.00 4.72
C PHE A 109 -3.52 -11.03 3.72
N GLY A 110 -3.91 -10.55 2.55
CA GLY A 110 -4.46 -11.36 1.47
C GLY A 110 -3.41 -12.17 0.71
N PHE A 111 -3.85 -12.81 -0.36
CA PHE A 111 -2.99 -13.55 -1.26
C PHE A 111 -2.04 -12.62 -2.05
N ASP A 112 -0.78 -13.02 -2.23
CA ASP A 112 0.23 -12.36 -3.08
C ASP A 112 0.39 -10.84 -2.87
N VAL A 113 0.22 -10.34 -1.65
CA VAL A 113 0.29 -8.90 -1.36
C VAL A 113 1.61 -8.27 -1.81
N PHE A 114 2.72 -9.00 -1.77
CA PHE A 114 4.07 -8.50 -2.06
C PHE A 114 4.73 -9.15 -3.30
N TYR A 115 3.97 -9.90 -4.11
CA TYR A 115 4.53 -10.63 -5.25
C TYR A 115 5.23 -9.68 -6.24
N ASN A 116 6.47 -10.01 -6.64
CA ASN A 116 7.28 -9.27 -7.62
C ASN A 116 7.47 -7.75 -7.31
N GLY A 117 7.25 -7.34 -6.06
CA GLY A 117 7.45 -5.96 -5.60
C GLY A 117 8.72 -5.77 -4.79
N PHE A 118 9.13 -6.80 -4.03
CA PHE A 118 10.25 -6.69 -3.10
C PHE A 118 11.20 -7.89 -3.21
N LYS A 119 12.50 -7.61 -3.08
CA LYS A 119 13.52 -8.61 -2.78
C LYS A 119 13.64 -8.67 -1.26
N LEU A 120 12.89 -9.58 -0.62
CA LEU A 120 12.89 -9.75 0.83
C LEU A 120 14.31 -9.95 1.37
N VAL A 121 14.89 -8.91 1.96
CA VAL A 121 16.14 -9.04 2.72
C VAL A 121 15.82 -9.53 4.14
N PRO A 122 16.64 -10.45 4.70
CA PRO A 122 16.32 -11.16 5.94
C PRO A 122 16.03 -10.26 7.16
N SER A 123 16.51 -9.01 7.14
CA SER A 123 16.42 -8.09 8.27
C SER A 123 15.10 -7.31 8.38
N THR A 124 14.17 -7.49 7.44
CA THR A 124 12.91 -6.72 7.38
C THR A 124 11.68 -7.50 7.86
N ILE A 125 11.83 -8.78 8.26
CA ILE A 125 10.73 -9.66 8.70
C ILE A 125 10.67 -9.76 10.25
N TYR A 126 11.24 -8.80 10.98
CA TYR A 126 11.30 -8.86 12.46
C TYR A 126 10.02 -8.38 13.17
N ALA A 127 8.91 -8.18 12.48
CA ALA A 127 7.61 -8.00 13.12
C ALA A 127 6.93 -9.36 13.40
N ASN A 128 7.54 -10.13 14.33
CA ASN A 128 6.92 -11.08 15.26
C ASN A 128 5.89 -12.16 14.82
N ASP A 129 5.77 -12.57 13.55
CA ASP A 129 4.96 -13.75 13.16
C ASP A 129 5.78 -14.88 12.49
N PRO A 130 5.98 -16.03 13.16
CA PRO A 130 6.60 -17.23 12.59
C PRO A 130 5.92 -17.78 11.32
N ASN A 131 4.64 -17.45 11.09
CA ASN A 131 3.89 -17.95 9.92
C ASN A 131 4.14 -17.13 8.65
N ALA A 132 4.55 -15.86 8.76
CA ALA A 132 4.96 -15.05 7.62
C ALA A 132 6.24 -15.58 6.94
N VAL A 133 7.11 -16.23 7.72
CA VAL A 133 8.31 -16.93 7.22
C VAL A 133 7.95 -18.14 6.37
N VAL A 134 6.91 -18.89 6.74
CA VAL A 134 6.48 -20.11 6.03
C VAL A 134 5.81 -19.77 4.69
N ALA A 135 4.96 -18.75 4.67
CA ALA A 135 4.34 -18.26 3.43
C ALA A 135 5.39 -17.71 2.45
N TYR A 136 6.40 -16.99 2.95
CA TYR A 136 7.51 -16.54 2.12
C TYR A 136 8.28 -17.72 1.51
N LEU A 137 8.67 -18.72 2.31
CA LEU A 137 9.42 -19.89 1.83
C LEU A 137 8.64 -20.76 0.83
N GLN A 138 7.31 -20.74 0.85
CA GLN A 138 6.47 -21.48 -0.10
C GLN A 138 6.26 -20.73 -1.43
N SER A 139 6.46 -19.41 -1.46
CA SER A 139 6.30 -18.57 -2.66
C SER A 139 7.55 -18.51 -3.56
N ILE A 140 8.67 -19.11 -3.13
CA ILE A 140 9.96 -19.13 -3.82
C ILE A 140 10.24 -20.44 -4.58
N GLN A 141 9.20 -21.24 -4.87
CA GLN A 141 9.29 -22.43 -5.74
C GLN A 141 8.67 -22.17 -7.11
#